data_AF-A0A5C8J190-F1
#
_entry.id   AF-A0A5C8J190-F1
#
_cell.length_a   1.000
_cell.length_b   1.000
_cell.length_c   1.000
_cell.angle_alpha   90.00
_cell.angle_beta   90.00
_cell.angle_gamma   90.00
#
_symmetry.space_group_name_H-M   'P 1'
#
loop_
_entity.id
_entity.type
_entity.pdbx_description
1 polymer ?
#
loop_
_entity_poly.entity_id
_entity_poly.type
_entity_poly.pdbx_seq_one_letter_code
_entity_poly.pdbx_strand_id
1 'polypeptide(L)'
;MPRFANTRPSSPWLRLVAVVVLAHAAVLTALSSPPRTNAPSSTLYWSTRSVAQPPAQAHEAAAQAAAEPAVARPAALAQRATRARANPASTRRAATPHRLARPADGALAAPGRSVSAAPRPTTTQSVAAAAGTDAPVDEPATAAPAAGATELPRVQVAQAATLTYAVTGTARGQPVDTRSELRWQPAGGHYEAEWRTLADGPRPAHRWHSQGLVTSVGLMPERFAERTRAERAAHFDAAGGRVRFSANTPDAPWSPGGQDRLSAVLQLGALLAAAPERYPPGSRLSLQITGARDAAVREWTVQVDEVLTVDGQPVPCAVLMHQPERPYEPAVTLWLARPWHYLPARLRQTFAQADTVEHSLQNLALQP
;
A
#
# COMPACT_ATOMS: atom_id res chain seq x y z
N MET A 1 -80.53 38.27 -17.92
CA MET A 1 -80.08 36.91 -17.57
C MET A 1 -79.68 36.17 -18.84
N PRO A 2 -78.42 35.74 -18.94
CA PRO A 2 -78.15 34.42 -19.51
C PRO A 2 -77.15 33.61 -18.65
N ARG A 3 -77.37 32.29 -18.59
CA ARG A 3 -76.50 31.31 -17.95
C ARG A 3 -75.35 30.97 -18.91
N PHE A 4 -74.10 31.12 -18.48
CA PHE A 4 -72.95 30.57 -19.19
C PHE A 4 -72.67 29.14 -18.73
N ALA A 5 -72.75 28.21 -19.67
CA ALA A 5 -72.38 26.81 -19.52
C ALA A 5 -70.86 26.67 -19.32
N ASN A 6 -70.47 25.82 -18.38
CA ASN A 6 -69.08 25.55 -18.03
C ASN A 6 -68.54 24.41 -18.90
N THR A 7 -67.87 24.72 -20.01
CA THR A 7 -67.09 23.74 -20.79
C THR A 7 -65.64 23.72 -20.26
N ARG A 8 -65.26 22.60 -19.63
CA ARG A 8 -63.87 22.39 -19.18
C ARG A 8 -62.95 22.17 -20.38
N PRO A 9 -61.82 22.91 -20.52
CA PRO A 9 -60.83 22.63 -21.54
C PRO A 9 -60.10 21.32 -21.21
N SER A 10 -60.23 20.32 -22.08
CA SER A 10 -59.42 19.10 -22.00
C SER A 10 -58.00 19.45 -22.43
N SER A 11 -57.09 19.50 -21.47
CA SER A 11 -55.74 19.97 -21.73
C SER A 11 -54.87 18.85 -22.31
N PRO A 12 -54.26 19.02 -23.50
CA PRO A 12 -53.48 17.97 -24.17
C PRO A 12 -52.26 17.51 -23.37
N TRP A 13 -51.74 18.33 -22.45
CA TRP A 13 -50.62 17.96 -21.59
C TRP A 13 -50.96 16.85 -20.58
N LEU A 14 -52.22 16.78 -20.10
CA LEU A 14 -52.65 15.70 -19.20
C LEU A 14 -52.65 14.35 -19.91
N ARG A 15 -52.96 14.33 -21.21
CA ARG A 15 -52.88 13.11 -22.04
C ARG A 15 -51.44 12.67 -22.23
N LEU A 16 -50.52 13.61 -22.49
CA LEU A 16 -49.09 13.31 -22.63
C LEU A 16 -48.52 12.71 -21.33
N VAL A 17 -48.82 13.31 -20.17
CA VAL A 17 -48.36 12.81 -18.87
C VAL A 17 -48.93 11.41 -18.61
N ALA A 18 -50.22 11.17 -18.89
CA ALA A 18 -50.82 9.85 -18.72
C ALA A 18 -50.14 8.78 -19.59
N VAL A 19 -49.81 9.10 -20.85
CA VAL A 19 -49.10 8.18 -21.75
C VAL A 19 -47.69 7.86 -21.23
N VAL A 20 -46.95 8.87 -20.77
CA VAL A 20 -45.60 8.66 -20.23
C VAL A 20 -45.64 7.80 -18.96
N VAL A 21 -46.60 8.02 -18.07
CA VAL A 21 -46.78 7.21 -16.86
C VAL A 21 -47.14 5.76 -17.21
N LEU A 22 -48.04 5.55 -18.17
CA LEU A 22 -48.39 4.19 -18.62
C LEU A 22 -47.21 3.47 -19.28
N ALA A 23 -46.38 4.19 -20.05
CA ALA A 23 -45.17 3.62 -20.65
C ALA A 23 -44.16 3.18 -19.58
N HIS A 24 -43.94 4.02 -18.54
CA HIS A 24 -43.05 3.65 -17.43
C HIS A 24 -43.59 2.46 -16.62
N ALA A 25 -44.91 2.43 -16.38
CA ALA A 25 -45.55 1.30 -15.70
C ALA A 25 -45.38 -0.01 -16.49
N ALA A 26 -45.51 0.02 -17.82
CA ALA A 26 -45.32 -1.15 -18.67
C ALA A 26 -43.87 -1.65 -18.69
N VAL A 27 -42.88 -0.74 -18.67
CA VAL A 27 -41.46 -1.11 -18.59
C VAL A 27 -41.13 -1.74 -17.24
N LEU A 28 -41.65 -1.18 -16.14
CA LEU A 28 -41.42 -1.70 -14.80
C LEU A 28 -42.06 -3.08 -14.58
N THR A 29 -43.24 -3.35 -15.16
CA THR A 29 -43.87 -4.68 -15.09
C THR A 29 -43.15 -5.72 -15.94
N ALA A 30 -42.63 -5.33 -17.11
CA ALA A 30 -41.81 -6.21 -17.94
C ALA A 30 -40.49 -6.61 -17.26
N LEU A 31 -39.84 -5.67 -16.56
CA LEU A 31 -38.59 -5.92 -15.82
C LEU A 31 -38.79 -6.71 -14.52
N SER A 32 -40.02 -6.76 -13.98
CA SER A 32 -40.34 -7.46 -12.73
C SER A 32 -40.81 -8.90 -12.94
N SER A 33 -40.86 -9.39 -14.18
CA SER A 33 -41.26 -10.77 -14.48
C SER A 33 -40.07 -11.72 -14.30
N PRO A 34 -40.12 -12.69 -13.35
CA PRO A 34 -39.05 -13.67 -13.21
C PRO A 34 -39.03 -14.60 -14.44
N PRO A 35 -37.85 -15.05 -14.90
CA PRO A 35 -37.76 -16.01 -16.00
C PRO A 35 -38.42 -17.33 -15.60
N ARG A 36 -39.26 -17.89 -16.47
CA ARG A 36 -39.76 -19.27 -16.33
C ARG A 36 -38.62 -20.22 -16.65
N THR A 37 -37.87 -20.63 -15.64
CA THR A 37 -36.92 -21.74 -15.73
C THR A 37 -37.69 -23.06 -15.61
N ASN A 38 -38.00 -23.68 -16.74
CA ASN A 38 -38.19 -25.13 -16.81
C ASN A 38 -36.78 -25.76 -16.86
N ALA A 39 -36.23 -26.07 -15.69
CA ALA A 39 -35.04 -26.90 -15.58
C ALA A 39 -35.35 -28.05 -14.60
N PRO A 40 -35.06 -29.31 -14.93
CA PRO A 40 -35.23 -30.41 -13.99
C PRO A 40 -34.25 -30.23 -12.81
N SER A 41 -34.79 -30.23 -11.60
CA SER A 41 -34.04 -30.16 -10.35
C SER A 41 -33.02 -31.31 -10.29
N SER A 42 -31.75 -30.98 -10.47
CA SER A 42 -30.65 -31.90 -10.16
C SER A 42 -30.34 -31.78 -8.68
N THR A 43 -30.86 -32.70 -7.88
CA THR A 43 -30.58 -32.80 -6.44
C THR A 43 -29.12 -33.20 -6.25
N LEU A 44 -28.25 -32.22 -5.96
CA LEU A 44 -26.88 -32.50 -5.51
C LEU A 44 -26.97 -32.96 -4.05
N TYR A 45 -26.76 -34.25 -3.80
CA TYR A 45 -26.64 -34.79 -2.46
C TYR A 45 -25.21 -34.56 -1.94
N TRP A 46 -25.11 -33.93 -0.76
CA TRP A 46 -23.86 -33.74 -0.05
C TRP A 46 -23.52 -35.02 0.71
N SER A 47 -22.48 -35.74 0.27
CA SER A 47 -22.00 -36.96 0.95
C SER A 47 -20.78 -36.64 1.80
N THR A 48 -20.97 -36.51 3.11
CA THR A 48 -19.87 -36.48 4.09
C THR A 48 -19.55 -37.91 4.51
N ARG A 49 -18.42 -38.46 4.05
CA ARG A 49 -17.81 -39.63 4.67
C ARG A 49 -16.87 -39.18 5.78
N SER A 50 -17.10 -39.64 6.99
CA SER A 50 -16.18 -39.52 8.11
C SER A 50 -15.02 -40.49 7.92
N VAL A 51 -13.79 -39.97 7.84
CA VAL A 51 -12.57 -40.80 7.89
C VAL A 51 -12.22 -40.99 9.36
N ALA A 52 -12.27 -42.23 9.85
CA ALA A 52 -11.81 -42.57 11.18
C ALA A 52 -10.27 -42.45 11.23
N GLN A 53 -9.76 -41.64 12.15
CA GLN A 53 -8.34 -41.51 12.43
C GLN A 53 -7.83 -42.83 13.06
N PRO A 54 -6.74 -43.42 12.56
CA PRO A 54 -6.15 -44.63 13.17
C PRO A 54 -5.70 -44.33 14.61
N PRO A 55 -5.88 -45.26 15.56
CA PRO A 55 -5.43 -45.05 16.92
C PRO A 55 -3.90 -44.91 16.96
N ALA A 56 -3.43 -43.86 17.63
CA ALA A 56 -2.03 -43.72 17.96
C ALA A 56 -1.59 -44.92 18.81
N GLN A 57 -0.59 -45.66 18.34
CA GLN A 57 0.06 -46.70 19.15
C GLN A 57 0.73 -46.02 20.34
N ALA A 58 0.13 -46.16 21.52
CA ALA A 58 0.74 -45.81 22.78
C ALA A 58 1.92 -46.76 23.01
N HIS A 59 3.12 -46.20 23.11
CA HIS A 59 4.28 -46.93 23.58
C HIS A 59 4.08 -47.22 25.07
N GLU A 60 4.00 -48.50 25.40
CA GLU A 60 3.90 -49.03 26.74
C GLU A 60 5.24 -48.88 27.46
N ALA A 61 5.28 -48.01 28.48
CA ALA A 61 6.36 -47.98 29.45
C ALA A 61 5.79 -47.76 30.86
N ALA A 62 5.74 -48.87 31.58
CA ALA A 62 5.78 -49.00 33.04
C ALA A 62 4.68 -48.33 33.87
N ALA A 63 3.74 -49.18 34.29
CA ALA A 63 2.93 -49.01 35.48
C ALA A 63 3.78 -48.86 36.75
N GLN A 64 3.47 -47.88 37.58
CA GLN A 64 3.56 -47.98 39.03
C GLN A 64 2.34 -47.31 39.65
N ALA A 65 1.58 -48.14 40.38
CA ALA A 65 0.36 -47.80 41.08
C ALA A 65 0.65 -47.16 42.45
N ALA A 66 -0.17 -46.19 42.87
CA ALA A 66 -0.54 -46.00 44.27
C ALA A 66 -1.67 -44.94 44.43
N ALA A 67 -2.84 -45.44 44.83
CA ALA A 67 -3.88 -44.87 45.71
C ALA A 67 -4.20 -43.37 45.75
N GLU A 68 -5.48 -43.08 45.51
CA GLU A 68 -6.22 -41.86 45.89
C GLU A 68 -6.41 -41.76 47.42
N PRO A 69 -6.53 -40.55 47.99
CA PRO A 69 -7.86 -40.20 48.52
C PRO A 69 -8.30 -38.75 48.24
N ALA A 70 -9.62 -38.61 48.11
CA ALA A 70 -10.39 -37.40 47.92
C ALA A 70 -10.41 -36.47 49.15
N VAL A 71 -10.37 -35.13 48.95
CA VAL A 71 -11.02 -34.14 49.85
C VAL A 71 -11.43 -32.85 49.11
N ALA A 72 -12.75 -32.62 49.15
CA ALA A 72 -13.55 -31.37 49.24
C ALA A 72 -13.28 -30.12 48.36
N ARG A 73 -14.33 -29.79 47.60
CA ARG A 73 -14.68 -28.47 47.06
C ARG A 73 -15.49 -27.67 48.10
N PRO A 74 -15.29 -26.35 48.30
CA PRO A 74 -16.30 -25.54 48.97
C PRO A 74 -17.29 -24.95 47.97
N ALA A 75 -18.57 -25.06 48.33
CA ALA A 75 -19.71 -24.48 47.67
C ALA A 75 -19.93 -23.00 48.07
N ALA A 76 -20.77 -22.35 47.27
CA ALA A 76 -21.19 -20.96 47.33
C ALA A 76 -21.88 -20.52 48.63
N LEU A 77 -21.82 -19.21 48.89
CA LEU A 77 -22.84 -18.48 49.64
C LEU A 77 -23.32 -17.29 48.80
N ALA A 78 -24.57 -17.39 48.35
CA ALA A 78 -25.37 -16.28 47.88
C ALA A 78 -26.15 -15.68 49.06
N GLN A 79 -26.31 -14.34 49.08
CA GLN A 79 -27.44 -13.57 49.64
C GLN A 79 -27.09 -12.07 49.56
N ARG A 80 -27.99 -11.10 49.40
CA ARG A 80 -29.27 -10.92 48.72
C ARG A 80 -29.54 -9.39 48.79
N ALA A 81 -30.36 -8.88 47.86
CA ALA A 81 -31.24 -7.71 47.98
C ALA A 81 -30.69 -6.25 47.89
N THR A 82 -30.92 -5.67 46.70
CA THR A 82 -31.64 -4.40 46.40
C THR A 82 -31.35 -3.11 47.18
N ARG A 83 -30.94 -2.05 46.46
CA ARG A 83 -31.60 -0.73 46.52
C ARG A 83 -31.42 0.08 45.23
N ALA A 84 -32.46 0.83 44.92
CA ALA A 84 -32.71 1.57 43.69
C ALA A 84 -31.95 2.90 43.53
N ARG A 85 -31.76 3.28 42.26
CA ARG A 85 -31.85 4.62 41.63
C ARG A 85 -31.07 5.80 42.26
N ALA A 86 -30.12 6.33 41.48
CA ALA A 86 -30.05 7.76 41.14
C ALA A 86 -29.06 8.00 39.98
N ASN A 87 -29.55 8.72 38.97
CA ASN A 87 -28.78 9.27 37.85
C ASN A 87 -28.17 10.62 38.28
N PRO A 88 -26.95 10.97 37.85
CA PRO A 88 -26.63 12.37 37.63
C PRO A 88 -26.26 12.63 36.18
N ALA A 89 -26.93 13.65 35.63
CA ALA A 89 -26.72 14.21 34.32
C ALA A 89 -25.30 14.78 34.16
N SER A 90 -24.63 14.42 33.08
CA SER A 90 -23.37 15.04 32.65
C SER A 90 -23.67 16.37 31.96
N THR A 91 -23.21 17.45 32.58
CA THR A 91 -23.30 18.82 32.09
C THR A 91 -22.48 19.02 30.81
N ARG A 92 -23.19 19.46 29.76
CA ARG A 92 -22.65 19.99 28.51
C ARG A 92 -21.93 21.31 28.80
N ARG A 93 -20.60 21.36 28.66
CA ARG A 93 -19.84 22.62 28.59
C ARG A 93 -19.69 23.03 27.13
N ALA A 94 -20.35 24.14 26.78
CA ALA A 94 -20.14 24.84 25.53
C ALA A 94 -18.81 25.61 25.58
N ALA A 95 -17.99 25.45 24.54
CA ALA A 95 -16.85 26.33 24.26
C ALA A 95 -17.19 27.19 23.05
N THR A 96 -17.21 28.50 23.26
CA THR A 96 -17.39 29.54 22.24
C THR A 96 -16.08 29.78 21.46
N PRO A 97 -16.14 30.38 20.25
CA PRO A 97 -15.10 30.32 19.25
C PRO A 97 -14.01 31.38 19.43
N HIS A 98 -12.77 31.03 19.09
CA HIS A 98 -11.67 31.98 18.94
C HIS A 98 -11.87 32.81 17.67
N ARG A 99 -11.95 34.14 17.86
CA ARG A 99 -12.05 35.17 16.82
C ARG A 99 -10.67 35.51 16.25
N LEU A 100 -10.61 35.59 14.93
CA LEU A 100 -9.50 36.12 14.11
C LEU A 100 -9.18 37.58 14.45
N ALA A 101 -7.89 37.92 14.58
CA ALA A 101 -7.39 39.28 14.48
C ALA A 101 -6.21 39.35 13.49
N ARG A 102 -6.32 40.33 12.60
CA ARG A 102 -5.50 40.69 11.44
C ARG A 102 -4.21 41.43 11.86
N PRO A 103 -3.07 41.31 11.16
CA PRO A 103 -1.91 42.16 11.38
C PRO A 103 -2.08 43.52 10.69
N ALA A 104 -1.65 44.60 11.34
CA ALA A 104 -1.57 45.93 10.76
C ALA A 104 -0.10 46.32 10.55
N ASP A 105 0.17 46.87 9.36
CA ASP A 105 1.42 47.49 8.93
C ASP A 105 1.81 48.71 9.79
N GLY A 106 3.12 48.98 9.84
CA GLY A 106 3.67 50.21 10.41
C GLY A 106 5.19 50.25 10.29
N ALA A 107 5.68 50.92 9.26
CA ALA A 107 7.07 51.03 8.84
C ALA A 107 7.87 52.15 9.54
N LEU A 108 9.19 52.13 9.25
CA LEU A 108 10.23 53.18 9.37
C LEU A 108 10.83 53.49 10.75
N ALA A 109 12.12 53.18 10.91
CA ALA A 109 13.19 54.19 10.79
C ALA A 109 14.59 53.59 11.12
N ALA A 110 15.53 53.74 10.19
CA ALA A 110 16.97 53.87 10.49
C ALA A 110 17.25 55.38 10.68
N PRO A 111 18.32 55.81 11.39
CA PRO A 111 19.68 55.75 10.85
C PRO A 111 20.80 55.60 11.92
N GLY A 112 22.06 55.46 11.49
CA GLY A 112 23.21 55.80 12.33
C GLY A 112 24.48 54.97 12.08
N ARG A 113 25.40 55.54 11.30
CA ARG A 113 26.75 55.03 10.98
C ARG A 113 27.76 55.75 11.87
N SER A 114 28.71 55.05 12.52
CA SER A 114 30.13 55.46 12.73
C SER A 114 30.89 54.42 13.57
N VAL A 115 31.93 53.76 13.02
CA VAL A 115 33.39 54.05 13.04
C VAL A 115 34.15 53.40 14.23
N SER A 116 35.26 52.74 13.88
CA SER A 116 36.54 52.61 14.62
C SER A 116 36.96 51.26 15.24
N ALA A 117 37.95 50.68 14.55
CA ALA A 117 39.28 50.26 15.03
C ALA A 117 39.50 48.95 15.84
N ALA A 118 40.49 48.21 15.34
CA ALA A 118 41.13 47.00 15.86
C ALA A 118 41.96 47.26 17.15
N PRO A 119 42.53 46.20 17.77
CA PRO A 119 43.90 45.82 17.39
C PRO A 119 44.22 44.31 17.43
N ARG A 120 45.34 43.95 16.78
CA ARG A 120 46.22 42.76 16.97
C ARG A 120 47.64 43.33 17.23
N PRO A 121 48.70 42.54 17.48
CA PRO A 121 48.84 41.21 18.10
C PRO A 121 49.96 41.21 19.20
N THR A 122 50.31 40.05 19.76
CA THR A 122 51.69 39.86 20.29
C THR A 122 52.17 38.45 20.03
N THR A 123 53.38 38.40 19.50
CA THR A 123 54.18 37.23 19.12
C THR A 123 55.10 36.86 20.28
N THR A 124 55.30 35.56 20.53
CA THR A 124 56.54 35.07 21.17
C THR A 124 57.05 33.88 20.36
N GLN A 125 58.18 34.07 19.71
CA GLN A 125 59.06 33.01 19.21
C GLN A 125 60.24 32.91 20.19
N SER A 126 60.69 31.69 20.49
CA SER A 126 62.07 31.41 20.90
C SER A 126 62.51 30.07 20.30
N VAL A 127 63.78 30.00 19.94
CA VAL A 127 64.38 29.24 18.83
C VAL A 127 65.30 28.11 19.34
N ALA A 128 65.23 26.94 18.67
CA ALA A 128 66.25 25.89 18.40
C ALA A 128 67.03 25.27 19.60
N ALA A 129 67.66 24.09 19.56
CA ALA A 129 68.11 23.13 18.54
C ALA A 129 68.32 21.76 19.28
N ALA A 130 68.00 20.57 18.73
CA ALA A 130 68.76 19.69 17.82
C ALA A 130 69.26 18.38 18.51
N ALA A 131 69.21 17.29 17.71
CA ALA A 131 69.78 15.92 17.89
C ALA A 131 69.18 15.07 19.02
N GLY A 132 68.87 13.77 18.90
CA GLY A 132 69.18 12.71 17.93
C GLY A 132 69.28 11.39 18.72
N THR A 133 69.00 10.24 18.07
CA THR A 133 69.23 8.83 18.54
C THR A 133 68.00 8.05 19.03
N ASP A 134 67.37 7.35 18.08
CA ASP A 134 67.31 5.87 17.90
C ASP A 134 66.73 4.90 18.97
N ALA A 135 66.11 3.83 18.43
CA ALA A 135 65.56 2.58 19.00
C ALA A 135 64.07 2.54 19.44
N PRO A 136 63.39 1.38 19.34
CA PRO A 136 62.88 0.80 18.09
C PRO A 136 61.36 0.52 18.09
N VAL A 137 60.88 0.32 16.87
CA VAL A 137 59.63 -0.31 16.38
C VAL A 137 58.84 -1.15 17.40
N ASP A 138 57.57 -0.78 17.58
CA ASP A 138 56.50 -1.69 17.98
C ASP A 138 55.39 -1.58 16.91
N GLU A 139 55.20 -2.64 16.13
CA GLU A 139 54.16 -2.73 15.11
C GLU A 139 52.77 -2.73 15.76
N PRO A 140 51.82 -1.85 15.37
CA PRO A 140 50.43 -2.22 15.52
C PRO A 140 50.13 -3.28 14.47
N ALA A 141 49.94 -4.51 14.95
CA ALA A 141 49.46 -5.65 14.20
C ALA A 141 48.42 -5.21 13.16
N THR A 142 48.72 -5.47 11.89
CA THR A 142 47.77 -5.37 10.79
C THR A 142 46.56 -6.21 11.16
N ALA A 143 45.46 -5.56 11.52
CA ALA A 143 44.18 -6.22 11.63
C ALA A 143 43.88 -6.82 10.26
N ALA A 144 43.89 -8.15 10.20
CA ALA A 144 43.46 -8.89 9.03
C ALA A 144 42.09 -8.35 8.57
N PRO A 145 41.86 -8.19 7.26
CA PRO A 145 40.56 -7.78 6.77
C PRO A 145 39.53 -8.80 7.26
N ALA A 146 38.52 -8.32 7.97
CA ALA A 146 37.38 -9.13 8.37
C ALA A 146 36.77 -9.73 7.10
N ALA A 147 37.07 -11.01 6.86
CA ALA A 147 36.41 -11.81 5.87
C ALA A 147 34.93 -11.92 6.25
N GLY A 148 34.05 -11.58 5.30
CA GLY A 148 32.65 -12.00 5.35
C GLY A 148 31.62 -10.94 5.71
N ALA A 149 31.81 -9.67 5.36
CA ALA A 149 30.65 -8.89 4.97
C ALA A 149 30.27 -9.33 3.55
N THR A 150 29.34 -10.28 3.42
CA THR A 150 28.68 -10.53 2.13
C THR A 150 28.05 -9.21 1.71
N GLU A 151 28.74 -8.45 0.86
CA GLU A 151 28.23 -7.20 0.32
C GLU A 151 26.88 -7.54 -0.33
N LEU A 152 25.80 -6.97 0.21
CA LEU A 152 24.49 -7.12 -0.40
C LEU A 152 24.63 -6.59 -1.83
N PRO A 153 24.22 -7.37 -2.85
CA PRO A 153 24.34 -6.94 -4.24
C PRO A 153 23.73 -5.56 -4.39
N ARG A 154 24.48 -4.64 -5.02
CA ARG A 154 23.91 -3.33 -5.36
C ARG A 154 22.68 -3.55 -6.22
N VAL A 155 21.60 -2.90 -5.86
CA VAL A 155 20.34 -3.01 -6.59
C VAL A 155 20.54 -2.52 -8.02
N GLN A 156 20.02 -3.28 -9.00
CA GLN A 156 20.11 -2.92 -10.42
C GLN A 156 18.79 -2.31 -10.85
N VAL A 157 18.76 -0.99 -10.90
CA VAL A 157 17.57 -0.23 -11.26
C VAL A 157 17.43 -0.16 -12.78
N ALA A 158 16.23 -0.46 -13.29
CA ALA A 158 15.94 -0.38 -14.72
C ALA A 158 16.12 1.05 -15.26
N GLN A 159 16.51 1.19 -16.53
CA GLN A 159 16.54 2.48 -17.21
C GLN A 159 15.15 3.14 -17.26
N ALA A 160 15.12 4.44 -17.53
CA ALA A 160 13.87 5.18 -17.70
C ALA A 160 12.99 4.54 -18.78
N ALA A 161 11.68 4.46 -18.51
CA ALA A 161 10.73 3.78 -19.38
C ALA A 161 9.31 4.30 -19.20
N THR A 162 8.51 4.20 -20.26
CA THR A 162 7.05 4.36 -20.23
C THR A 162 6.41 3.04 -20.64
N LEU A 163 5.56 2.49 -19.78
CA LEU A 163 4.88 1.22 -19.98
C LEU A 163 3.38 1.47 -20.09
N THR A 164 2.74 0.87 -21.09
CA THR A 164 1.28 0.98 -21.29
C THR A 164 0.64 -0.39 -21.14
N TYR A 165 -0.48 -0.44 -20.42
CA TYR A 165 -1.16 -1.67 -20.06
C TYR A 165 -2.62 -1.63 -20.50
N ALA A 166 -3.15 -2.79 -20.89
CA ALA A 166 -4.58 -3.06 -20.84
C ALA A 166 -4.94 -3.39 -19.39
N VAL A 167 -6.09 -2.89 -18.93
CA VAL A 167 -6.60 -3.14 -17.59
C VAL A 167 -7.91 -3.87 -17.71
N THR A 168 -7.95 -5.10 -17.22
CA THR A 168 -9.14 -5.97 -17.29
C THR A 168 -9.51 -6.50 -15.90
N GLY A 169 -10.75 -6.97 -15.76
CA GLY A 169 -11.22 -7.68 -14.57
C GLY A 169 -12.60 -7.24 -14.13
N THR A 170 -12.82 -7.23 -12.82
CA THR A 170 -14.08 -6.89 -12.17
C THR A 170 -13.84 -6.01 -10.94
N ALA A 171 -14.54 -4.87 -10.87
CA ALA A 171 -14.50 -4.00 -9.71
C ALA A 171 -15.92 -3.63 -9.29
N ARG A 172 -16.27 -3.91 -8.03
CA ARG A 172 -17.62 -3.75 -7.48
C ARG A 172 -18.66 -4.53 -8.29
N GLY A 173 -18.29 -5.72 -8.75
CA GLY A 173 -19.13 -6.56 -9.61
C GLY A 173 -19.41 -6.00 -11.00
N GLN A 174 -18.70 -4.96 -11.45
CA GLN A 174 -18.77 -4.44 -12.81
C GLN A 174 -17.50 -4.79 -13.58
N PRO A 175 -17.60 -5.17 -14.87
CA PRO A 175 -16.41 -5.40 -15.69
C PRO A 175 -15.59 -4.12 -15.79
N VAL A 176 -14.28 -4.27 -15.67
CA VAL A 176 -13.31 -3.21 -15.94
C VAL A 176 -12.65 -3.53 -17.26
N ASP A 177 -12.69 -2.57 -18.18
CA ASP A 177 -11.90 -2.58 -19.41
C ASP A 177 -11.42 -1.15 -19.65
N THR A 178 -10.12 -0.92 -19.44
CA THR A 178 -9.50 0.40 -19.61
C THR A 178 -8.01 0.26 -19.88
N ARG A 179 -7.27 1.36 -19.82
CA ARG A 179 -5.82 1.38 -19.97
C ARG A 179 -5.16 2.00 -18.76
N SER A 180 -3.90 1.63 -18.53
CA SER A 180 -3.05 2.33 -17.57
C SER A 180 -1.67 2.57 -18.13
N GLU A 181 -0.95 3.50 -17.54
CA GLU A 181 0.41 3.86 -17.91
C GLU A 181 1.28 3.97 -16.66
N LEU A 182 2.45 3.33 -16.69
CA LEU A 182 3.52 3.51 -15.72
C LEU A 182 4.65 4.30 -16.37
N ARG A 183 4.97 5.47 -15.81
CA ARG A 183 6.16 6.25 -16.16
C ARG A 183 7.20 6.05 -15.08
N TRP A 184 8.38 5.58 -15.46
CA TRP A 184 9.53 5.33 -14.60
C TRP A 184 10.71 6.20 -15.03
N GLN A 185 11.22 7.04 -14.12
CA GLN A 185 12.25 8.03 -14.41
C GLN A 185 13.30 8.08 -13.27
N PRO A 186 14.31 7.18 -13.26
CA PRO A 186 15.48 7.33 -12.42
C PRO A 186 16.45 8.33 -13.05
N ALA A 187 16.81 9.39 -12.33
CA ALA A 187 17.74 10.41 -12.81
C ALA A 187 18.49 11.08 -11.65
N GLY A 188 19.82 11.26 -11.81
CA GLY A 188 20.63 12.08 -10.89
C GLY A 188 20.59 11.62 -9.43
N GLY A 189 20.60 10.31 -9.17
CA GLY A 189 20.50 9.75 -7.82
C GLY A 189 19.10 9.82 -7.19
N HIS A 190 18.11 10.28 -7.95
CA HIS A 190 16.71 10.34 -7.56
C HIS A 190 15.87 9.48 -8.50
N TYR A 191 14.62 9.27 -8.12
CA TYR A 191 13.63 8.69 -9.03
C TYR A 191 12.28 9.39 -8.92
N GLU A 192 11.54 9.31 -10.00
CA GLU A 192 10.12 9.59 -10.04
C GLU A 192 9.39 8.44 -10.75
N ALA A 193 8.31 7.97 -10.15
CA ALA A 193 7.43 6.95 -10.71
C ALA A 193 5.98 7.43 -10.66
N GLU A 194 5.25 7.27 -11.75
CA GLU A 194 3.81 7.52 -11.80
C GLU A 194 3.09 6.37 -12.47
N TRP A 195 2.09 5.78 -11.81
CA TRP A 195 1.18 4.80 -12.40
C TRP A 195 -0.23 5.38 -12.42
N ARG A 196 -0.80 5.59 -13.60
CA ARG A 196 -2.14 6.14 -13.81
C ARG A 196 -3.05 5.17 -14.53
N THR A 197 -4.25 4.96 -14.01
CA THR A 197 -5.33 4.23 -14.69
C THR A 197 -6.28 5.22 -15.32
N LEU A 198 -6.50 5.11 -16.63
CA LEU A 198 -7.32 6.05 -17.38
C LEU A 198 -8.81 5.89 -17.04
N ALA A 199 -9.58 6.93 -17.36
CA ALA A 199 -11.03 6.95 -17.28
C ALA A 199 -11.56 7.68 -18.53
N ASP A 200 -12.87 7.61 -18.77
CA ASP A 200 -13.51 8.29 -19.90
C ASP A 200 -13.49 9.82 -19.79
N GLY A 201 -13.18 10.35 -18.60
CA GLY A 201 -13.13 11.79 -18.31
C GLY A 201 -11.73 12.40 -18.38
N PRO A 202 -11.60 13.71 -18.11
CA PRO A 202 -10.32 14.44 -18.19
C PRO A 202 -9.33 14.10 -17.08
N ARG A 203 -9.72 13.28 -16.09
CA ARG A 203 -8.87 12.86 -14.98
C ARG A 203 -8.77 11.34 -14.96
N PRO A 204 -7.59 10.78 -14.63
CA PRO A 204 -7.46 9.33 -14.45
C PRO A 204 -8.38 8.84 -13.33
N ALA A 205 -8.87 7.60 -13.44
CA ALA A 205 -9.66 6.93 -12.42
C ALA A 205 -8.86 6.78 -11.12
N HIS A 206 -7.57 6.53 -11.27
CA HIS A 206 -6.63 6.31 -10.18
C HIS A 206 -5.22 6.72 -10.60
N ARG A 207 -4.44 7.24 -9.66
CA ARG A 207 -3.04 7.60 -9.85
C ARG A 207 -2.24 7.29 -8.59
N TRP A 208 -1.16 6.56 -8.74
CA TRP A 208 -0.07 6.47 -7.78
C TRP A 208 1.12 7.28 -8.28
N HIS A 209 1.80 7.94 -7.35
CA HIS A 209 2.99 8.72 -7.63
C HIS A 209 3.97 8.54 -6.47
N SER A 210 5.20 8.19 -6.80
CA SER A 210 6.27 7.94 -5.85
C SER A 210 7.50 8.69 -6.30
N GLN A 211 8.20 9.30 -5.35
CA GLN A 211 9.46 9.98 -5.58
C GLN A 211 10.40 9.78 -4.40
N GLY A 212 11.69 9.77 -4.68
CA GLY A 212 12.72 9.65 -3.66
C GLY A 212 14.11 9.44 -4.24
N LEU A 213 14.95 8.74 -3.48
CA LEU A 213 16.35 8.53 -3.80
C LEU A 213 16.60 7.14 -4.38
N VAL A 214 17.59 7.05 -5.27
CA VAL A 214 18.18 5.79 -5.73
C VAL A 214 19.48 5.58 -4.96
N THR A 215 19.53 4.55 -4.12
CA THR A 215 20.67 4.23 -3.25
C THR A 215 21.34 2.92 -3.67
N SER A 216 22.49 2.61 -3.08
CA SER A 216 23.16 1.32 -3.32
C SER A 216 22.32 0.11 -2.91
N VAL A 217 21.42 0.28 -1.94
CA VAL A 217 20.52 -0.77 -1.44
C VAL A 217 19.12 -0.71 -2.06
N GLY A 218 18.92 0.16 -3.06
CA GLY A 218 17.68 0.29 -3.83
C GLY A 218 16.97 1.63 -3.65
N LEU A 219 15.68 1.63 -3.95
CA LEU A 219 14.84 2.83 -3.87
C LEU A 219 14.59 3.21 -2.42
N MET A 220 14.65 4.50 -2.13
CA MET A 220 14.31 5.07 -0.82
C MET A 220 13.27 6.16 -1.02
N PRO A 221 11.97 5.83 -0.87
CA PRO A 221 10.89 6.80 -1.06
C PRO A 221 10.97 7.94 -0.05
N GLU A 222 10.62 9.14 -0.52
CA GLU A 222 10.47 10.34 0.30
C GLU A 222 9.00 10.78 0.37
N ARG A 223 8.26 10.57 -0.72
CA ARG A 223 6.82 10.86 -0.80
C ARG A 223 6.10 9.89 -1.72
N PHE A 224 4.98 9.37 -1.23
CA PHE A 224 4.00 8.63 -2.01
C PHE A 224 2.69 9.40 -2.03
N ALA A 225 2.04 9.49 -3.18
CA ALA A 225 0.72 10.08 -3.34
C ALA A 225 -0.22 9.15 -4.11
N GLU A 226 -1.42 8.99 -3.58
CA GLU A 226 -2.51 8.22 -4.15
C GLU A 226 -3.70 9.15 -4.41
N ARG A 227 -4.13 9.24 -5.66
CA ARG A 227 -5.31 10.00 -6.06
C ARG A 227 -6.35 9.08 -6.69
N THR A 228 -7.54 9.06 -6.10
CA THR A 228 -8.75 8.55 -6.73
C THR A 228 -9.68 9.76 -6.97
N ARG A 229 -10.62 10.00 -6.05
CA ARG A 229 -11.44 11.21 -5.99
C ARG A 229 -10.71 12.37 -5.33
N ALA A 230 -9.94 12.08 -4.29
CA ALA A 230 -9.10 13.01 -3.56
C ALA A 230 -7.68 12.45 -3.47
N GLU A 231 -6.70 13.34 -3.32
CA GLU A 231 -5.30 12.97 -3.12
C GLU A 231 -5.03 12.72 -1.63
N ARG A 232 -4.27 11.67 -1.35
CA ARG A 232 -3.72 11.34 -0.04
C ARG A 232 -2.26 10.98 -0.22
N ALA A 233 -1.44 11.27 0.78
CA ALA A 233 -0.01 11.09 0.69
C ALA A 233 0.57 10.47 1.96
N ALA A 234 1.68 9.77 1.79
CA ALA A 234 2.58 9.34 2.84
C ALA A 234 3.93 10.04 2.64
N HIS A 235 4.46 10.63 3.70
CA HIS A 235 5.75 11.29 3.75
C HIS A 235 6.69 10.45 4.60
N PHE A 236 7.84 10.09 4.03
CA PHE A 236 8.82 9.24 4.66
C PHE A 236 9.87 10.10 5.36
N ASP A 237 9.94 10.02 6.68
CA ASP A 237 10.94 10.67 7.49
C ASP A 237 11.96 9.62 7.93
N ALA A 238 12.95 9.37 7.07
CA ALA A 238 13.97 8.37 7.31
C ALA A 238 14.81 8.69 8.56
N ALA A 239 15.18 9.96 8.77
CA ALA A 239 15.93 10.40 9.94
C ALA A 239 15.13 10.20 11.24
N GLY A 240 13.82 10.42 11.18
CA GLY A 240 12.90 10.24 12.28
C GLY A 240 12.34 8.82 12.44
N GLY A 241 12.72 7.87 11.57
CA GLY A 241 12.26 6.48 11.61
C GLY A 241 10.74 6.32 11.50
N ARG A 242 10.05 7.19 10.75
CA ARG A 242 8.57 7.18 10.67
C ARG A 242 8.01 7.58 9.30
N VAL A 243 6.74 7.22 9.10
CA VAL A 243 5.89 7.66 7.99
C VAL A 243 4.76 8.51 8.52
N ARG A 244 4.56 9.69 7.92
CA ARG A 244 3.45 10.62 8.20
C ARG A 244 2.41 10.58 7.10
N PHE A 245 1.14 10.52 7.45
CA PHE A 245 0.05 10.46 6.47
C PHE A 245 -0.71 11.77 6.38
N SER A 246 -0.95 12.28 5.17
CA SER A 246 -1.80 13.46 4.95
C SER A 246 -3.29 13.20 5.22
N ALA A 247 -3.65 11.93 5.38
CA ALA A 247 -5.02 11.48 5.59
C ALA A 247 -5.48 11.53 7.06
N ASN A 248 -4.72 12.24 7.91
CA ASN A 248 -4.92 12.40 9.36
C ASN A 248 -5.06 11.07 10.11
N THR A 249 -4.30 10.06 9.67
CA THR A 249 -4.13 8.78 10.37
C THR A 249 -2.88 8.83 11.22
N PRO A 250 -2.78 8.03 12.31
CA PRO A 250 -1.57 7.98 13.12
C PRO A 250 -0.33 7.67 12.29
N ASP A 251 0.80 8.29 12.66
CA ASP A 251 2.10 7.97 12.08
C ASP A 251 2.43 6.48 12.26
N ALA A 252 3.18 5.92 11.31
CA ALA A 252 3.65 4.55 11.36
C ALA A 252 5.19 4.51 11.50
N PRO A 253 5.78 3.47 12.13
CA PRO A 253 7.21 3.29 12.13
C PRO A 253 7.73 3.01 10.71
N TRP A 254 8.92 3.51 10.39
CA TRP A 254 9.61 3.25 9.13
C TRP A 254 10.85 2.40 9.36
N SER A 255 10.96 1.30 8.63
CA SER A 255 12.12 0.42 8.64
C SER A 255 13.05 0.74 7.46
N PRO A 256 14.38 0.59 7.62
CA PRO A 256 15.31 0.66 6.50
C PRO A 256 14.89 -0.27 5.35
N GLY A 257 14.97 0.23 4.12
CA GLY A 257 14.55 -0.51 2.92
C GLY A 257 13.04 -0.60 2.72
N GLY A 258 12.23 0.01 3.61
CA GLY A 258 10.81 0.16 3.39
C GLY A 258 10.51 0.83 2.05
N GLN A 259 9.29 0.61 1.56
CA GLN A 259 8.82 1.08 0.27
C GLN A 259 7.40 1.64 0.38
N ASP A 260 6.98 2.41 -0.62
CA ASP A 260 5.56 2.65 -0.87
C ASP A 260 4.99 1.63 -1.86
N ARG A 261 3.68 1.64 -2.06
CA ARG A 261 3.00 0.66 -2.94
C ARG A 261 3.53 0.66 -4.38
N LEU A 262 3.92 1.81 -4.91
CA LEU A 262 4.43 1.92 -6.28
C LEU A 262 5.93 1.59 -6.33
N SER A 263 6.73 2.17 -5.44
CA SER A 263 8.17 1.90 -5.38
C SER A 263 8.46 0.44 -5.06
N ALA A 264 7.60 -0.25 -4.30
CA ALA A 264 7.75 -1.68 -4.00
C ALA A 264 7.77 -2.54 -5.26
N VAL A 265 6.92 -2.25 -6.24
CA VAL A 265 6.88 -3.00 -7.52
C VAL A 265 8.22 -2.89 -8.24
N LEU A 266 8.78 -1.68 -8.27
CA LEU A 266 10.04 -1.38 -8.94
C LEU A 266 11.24 -1.92 -8.16
N GLN A 267 11.21 -1.83 -6.83
CA GLN A 267 12.23 -2.35 -5.93
C GLN A 267 12.36 -3.88 -6.03
N LEU A 268 11.23 -4.61 -6.10
CA LEU A 268 11.25 -6.06 -6.29
C LEU A 268 11.91 -6.44 -7.63
N GLY A 269 11.60 -5.72 -8.71
CA GLY A 269 12.29 -5.87 -9.98
C GLY A 269 13.79 -5.64 -9.86
N ALA A 270 14.17 -4.54 -9.20
CA ALA A 270 15.57 -4.16 -9.07
C ALA A 270 16.40 -5.12 -8.18
N LEU A 271 15.78 -5.72 -7.16
CA LEU A 271 16.38 -6.78 -6.35
C LEU A 271 16.64 -8.05 -7.18
N LEU A 272 15.63 -8.49 -7.95
CA LEU A 272 15.78 -9.66 -8.81
C LEU A 272 16.80 -9.42 -9.93
N ALA A 273 16.82 -8.23 -10.52
CA ALA A 273 17.81 -7.84 -11.53
C ALA A 273 19.25 -7.91 -10.99
N ALA A 274 19.45 -7.52 -9.73
CA ALA A 274 20.78 -7.50 -9.11
C ALA A 274 21.37 -8.90 -8.87
N ALA A 275 20.52 -9.88 -8.52
CA ALA A 275 20.97 -11.22 -8.21
C ALA A 275 19.87 -12.28 -8.45
N PRO A 276 19.56 -12.61 -9.73
CA PRO A 276 18.49 -13.54 -10.06
C PRO A 276 18.63 -14.92 -9.37
N GLU A 277 19.87 -15.41 -9.29
CA GLU A 277 20.20 -16.72 -8.69
C GLU A 277 19.91 -16.81 -7.19
N ARG A 278 19.74 -15.67 -6.49
CA ARG A 278 19.36 -15.65 -5.06
C ARG A 278 17.88 -15.88 -4.83
N TYR A 279 17.08 -15.87 -5.89
CA TYR A 279 15.63 -15.92 -5.83
C TYR A 279 15.06 -17.07 -6.65
N PRO A 280 15.45 -18.35 -6.41
CA PRO A 280 14.77 -19.48 -7.03
C PRO A 280 13.29 -19.57 -6.58
N PRO A 281 12.43 -20.29 -7.32
CA PRO A 281 11.06 -20.54 -6.90
C PRO A 281 10.96 -21.09 -5.46
N GLY A 282 10.01 -20.56 -4.69
CA GLY A 282 9.84 -20.83 -3.26
C GLY A 282 10.56 -19.85 -2.33
N SER A 283 11.46 -19.01 -2.88
CA SER A 283 12.12 -17.94 -2.10
C SER A 283 11.12 -16.93 -1.55
N ARG A 284 11.41 -16.36 -0.38
CA ARG A 284 10.57 -15.37 0.28
C ARG A 284 11.30 -14.05 0.43
N LEU A 285 10.61 -12.94 0.17
CA LEU A 285 11.08 -11.58 0.38
C LEU A 285 10.11 -10.86 1.31
N SER A 286 10.65 -10.20 2.34
CA SER A 286 9.85 -9.36 3.25
C SER A 286 10.15 -7.90 2.98
N LEU A 287 9.10 -7.11 2.76
CA LEU A 287 9.22 -5.69 2.47
C LEU A 287 8.18 -4.91 3.26
N GLN A 288 8.58 -3.85 3.97
CA GLN A 288 7.61 -2.91 4.51
C GLN A 288 7.04 -2.10 3.34
N ILE A 289 5.73 -2.19 3.12
CA ILE A 289 5.01 -1.48 2.08
C ILE A 289 4.03 -0.50 2.74
N THR A 290 4.13 0.75 2.31
CA THR A 290 3.37 1.88 2.81
C THR A 290 2.35 2.34 1.77
N GLY A 291 1.08 2.35 2.15
CA GLY A 291 0.00 2.97 1.40
C GLY A 291 -0.23 4.42 1.83
N ALA A 292 -1.33 5.02 1.37
CA ALA A 292 -1.67 6.39 1.73
C ALA A 292 -2.23 6.56 3.17
N ARG A 293 -2.42 5.46 3.91
CA ARG A 293 -3.05 5.45 5.24
C ARG A 293 -2.45 4.42 6.21
N ASP A 294 -1.59 3.54 5.72
CA ASP A 294 -1.14 2.36 6.43
C ASP A 294 0.29 2.01 6.01
N ALA A 295 1.01 1.32 6.90
CA ALA A 295 2.28 0.70 6.60
C ALA A 295 2.29 -0.72 7.17
N ALA A 296 2.83 -1.67 6.40
CA ALA A 296 2.73 -3.08 6.68
C ALA A 296 3.96 -3.82 6.16
N VAL A 297 4.55 -4.72 6.93
CA VAL A 297 5.46 -5.72 6.34
C VAL A 297 4.62 -6.70 5.54
N ARG A 298 5.04 -6.98 4.32
CA ARG A 298 4.39 -7.91 3.40
C ARG A 298 5.40 -8.97 2.95
N GLU A 299 4.99 -10.23 3.02
CA GLU A 299 5.75 -11.35 2.50
C GLU A 299 5.39 -11.62 1.03
N TRP A 300 6.41 -11.72 0.19
CA TRP A 300 6.32 -12.08 -1.22
C TRP A 300 7.00 -13.40 -1.44
N THR A 301 6.36 -14.33 -2.14
CA THR A 301 6.92 -15.61 -2.51
C THR A 301 7.19 -15.66 -4.01
N VAL A 302 8.41 -15.99 -4.38
CA VAL A 302 8.80 -16.25 -5.77
C VAL A 302 8.13 -17.54 -6.23
N GLN A 303 7.39 -17.47 -7.32
CA GLN A 303 6.71 -18.61 -7.93
C GLN A 303 7.57 -19.18 -9.05
N VAL A 304 7.06 -20.23 -9.71
CA VAL A 304 7.63 -20.71 -10.96
C VAL A 304 7.55 -19.60 -12.01
N ASP A 305 8.60 -19.46 -12.81
CA ASP A 305 8.63 -18.52 -13.93
C ASP A 305 7.51 -18.81 -14.93
N GLU A 306 6.99 -17.74 -15.54
CA GLU A 306 5.98 -17.82 -16.58
C GLU A 306 6.43 -17.04 -17.81
N VAL A 307 6.02 -17.51 -19.00
CA VAL A 307 6.25 -16.77 -20.25
C VAL A 307 4.95 -16.07 -20.62
N LEU A 308 4.99 -14.74 -20.68
CA LEU A 308 3.87 -13.92 -21.13
C LEU A 308 4.00 -13.62 -22.62
N THR A 309 2.87 -13.38 -23.30
CA THR A 309 2.88 -12.81 -24.65
C THR A 309 2.65 -11.31 -24.56
N VAL A 310 3.62 -10.50 -25.01
CA VAL A 310 3.52 -9.04 -25.06
C VAL A 310 3.84 -8.60 -26.48
N ASP A 311 2.94 -7.87 -27.13
CA ASP A 311 3.06 -7.45 -28.53
C ASP A 311 3.42 -8.61 -29.50
N GLY A 312 2.80 -9.77 -29.28
CA GLY A 312 3.06 -10.99 -30.06
C GLY A 312 4.40 -11.69 -29.77
N GLN A 313 5.22 -11.17 -28.86
CA GLN A 313 6.51 -11.76 -28.49
C GLN A 313 6.44 -12.53 -27.16
N PRO A 314 7.12 -13.68 -27.04
CA PRO A 314 7.27 -14.38 -25.78
C PRO A 314 8.24 -13.64 -24.85
N VAL A 315 7.80 -13.36 -23.63
CA VAL A 315 8.55 -12.62 -22.62
C VAL A 315 8.66 -13.46 -21.34
N PRO A 316 9.84 -14.03 -21.04
CA PRO A 316 10.05 -14.76 -19.80
C PRO A 316 9.98 -13.82 -18.61
N CYS A 317 9.15 -14.17 -17.64
CA CYS A 317 8.88 -13.37 -16.46
C CYS A 317 9.16 -14.15 -15.17
N ALA A 318 9.84 -13.50 -14.22
CA ALA A 318 9.81 -13.95 -12.84
C ALA A 318 8.46 -13.57 -12.22
N VAL A 319 7.89 -14.46 -11.42
CA VAL A 319 6.56 -14.26 -10.83
C VAL A 319 6.69 -14.17 -9.31
N LEU A 320 6.15 -13.11 -8.71
CA LEU A 320 6.07 -12.96 -7.26
C LEU A 320 4.62 -12.86 -6.83
N MET A 321 4.30 -13.48 -5.71
CA MET A 321 2.96 -13.49 -5.14
C MET A 321 2.98 -13.08 -3.68
N HIS A 322 2.11 -12.15 -3.33
CA HIS A 322 1.76 -11.81 -1.95
C HIS A 322 0.33 -12.30 -1.67
N GLN A 323 0.18 -13.06 -0.58
CA GLN A 323 -1.12 -13.51 -0.09
C GLN A 323 -1.63 -12.54 0.99
N PRO A 324 -2.95 -12.29 1.06
CA PRO A 324 -3.49 -11.34 2.01
C PRO A 324 -3.39 -11.90 3.43
N GLU A 325 -2.76 -11.14 4.33
CA GLU A 325 -2.63 -11.51 5.75
C GLU A 325 -3.68 -10.83 6.61
N ARG A 326 -4.36 -9.80 6.08
CA ARG A 326 -5.34 -8.98 6.79
C ARG A 326 -6.68 -8.95 6.07
N PRO A 327 -7.78 -8.70 6.81
CA PRO A 327 -9.07 -8.44 6.19
C PRO A 327 -8.99 -7.31 5.16
N TYR A 328 -9.60 -7.52 3.99
CA TYR A 328 -9.66 -6.56 2.88
C TYR A 328 -8.32 -6.23 2.21
N GLU A 329 -7.23 -6.88 2.59
CA GLU A 329 -5.99 -6.84 1.82
C GLU A 329 -6.18 -7.67 0.54
N PRO A 330 -5.79 -7.17 -0.65
CA PRO A 330 -5.83 -7.97 -1.85
C PRO A 330 -4.66 -8.95 -1.92
N ALA A 331 -4.90 -10.14 -2.46
CA ALA A 331 -3.80 -10.94 -3.01
C ALA A 331 -3.20 -10.17 -4.18
N VAL A 332 -1.87 -10.22 -4.32
CA VAL A 332 -1.16 -9.54 -5.41
C VAL A 332 -0.25 -10.53 -6.11
N THR A 333 -0.35 -10.60 -7.44
CA THR A 333 0.61 -11.33 -8.28
C THR A 333 1.28 -10.36 -9.23
N LEU A 334 2.60 -10.44 -9.31
CA LEU A 334 3.45 -9.54 -10.07
C LEU A 334 4.34 -10.35 -10.99
N TRP A 335 4.30 -10.06 -12.29
CA TRP A 335 5.18 -10.64 -13.30
C TRP A 335 6.19 -9.58 -13.73
N LEU A 336 7.47 -9.93 -13.63
CA LEU A 336 8.60 -9.05 -13.91
C LEU A 336 9.35 -9.58 -15.13
N ALA A 337 9.38 -8.80 -16.22
CA ALA A 337 9.99 -9.22 -17.48
C ALA A 337 11.52 -9.23 -17.40
N ARG A 338 12.11 -10.43 -17.45
CA ARG A 338 13.56 -10.61 -17.39
C ARG A 338 14.32 -9.85 -18.50
N PRO A 339 13.86 -9.83 -19.77
CA PRO A 339 14.56 -9.10 -20.84
C PRO A 339 14.56 -7.58 -20.69
N TRP A 340 13.70 -7.03 -19.83
CA TRP A 340 13.50 -5.59 -19.65
C TRP A 340 13.88 -5.15 -18.24
N HIS A 341 15.00 -5.66 -17.74
CA HIS A 341 15.50 -5.35 -16.38
C HIS A 341 14.44 -5.55 -15.29
N TYR A 342 13.63 -6.60 -15.43
CA TYR A 342 12.57 -6.94 -14.47
C TYR A 342 11.53 -5.83 -14.30
N LEU A 343 11.25 -5.04 -15.34
CA LEU A 343 10.11 -4.12 -15.34
C LEU A 343 8.77 -4.90 -15.26
N PRO A 344 7.71 -4.32 -14.64
CA PRO A 344 6.46 -5.01 -14.40
C PRO A 344 5.68 -5.24 -15.71
N ALA A 345 5.62 -6.49 -16.15
CA ALA A 345 4.87 -6.91 -17.33
C ALA A 345 3.41 -7.24 -17.04
N ARG A 346 3.11 -7.69 -15.82
CA ARG A 346 1.73 -7.85 -15.35
C ARG A 346 1.63 -7.59 -13.86
N LEU A 347 0.56 -6.93 -13.43
CA LEU A 347 0.20 -6.77 -12.02
C LEU A 347 -1.27 -7.15 -11.86
N ARG A 348 -1.56 -8.19 -11.08
CA ARG A 348 -2.92 -8.61 -10.77
C ARG A 348 -3.19 -8.44 -9.28
N GLN A 349 -4.31 -7.80 -8.97
CA GLN A 349 -4.84 -7.69 -7.61
C GLN A 349 -6.17 -8.44 -7.52
N THR A 350 -6.31 -9.31 -6.53
CA THR A 350 -7.55 -10.06 -6.27
C THR A 350 -8.07 -9.69 -4.90
N PHE A 351 -9.28 -9.14 -4.86
CA PHE A 351 -9.95 -8.68 -3.65
C PHE A 351 -10.87 -9.77 -3.07
N ALA A 352 -11.28 -9.62 -1.81
CA ALA A 352 -12.06 -10.63 -1.07
C ALA A 352 -13.39 -11.05 -1.72
N GLN A 353 -13.95 -10.24 -2.62
CA GLN A 353 -15.21 -10.52 -3.33
C GLN A 353 -15.01 -11.20 -4.69
N ALA A 354 -13.82 -11.77 -4.93
CA ALA A 354 -13.37 -12.24 -6.25
C ALA A 354 -13.33 -11.13 -7.34
N ASP A 355 -13.47 -9.87 -6.95
CA ASP A 355 -13.12 -8.72 -7.78
C ASP A 355 -11.64 -8.79 -8.12
N THR A 356 -11.31 -8.50 -9.38
CA THR A 356 -9.94 -8.54 -9.90
C THR A 356 -9.63 -7.27 -10.69
N VAL A 357 -8.41 -6.77 -10.55
CA VAL A 357 -7.87 -5.74 -11.42
C VAL A 357 -6.53 -6.23 -11.91
N GLU A 358 -6.42 -6.47 -13.21
CA GLU A 358 -5.20 -6.92 -13.86
C GLU A 358 -4.70 -5.87 -14.84
N HIS A 359 -3.47 -5.43 -14.66
CA HIS A 359 -2.72 -4.60 -15.59
C HIS A 359 -1.81 -5.53 -16.41
N SER A 360 -2.08 -5.70 -17.71
CA SER A 360 -1.30 -6.54 -18.61
C SER A 360 -0.60 -5.67 -19.66
N LEU A 361 0.73 -5.72 -19.68
CA LEU A 361 1.57 -4.86 -20.52
C LEU A 361 1.26 -5.08 -22.01
N GLN A 362 1.13 -3.98 -22.74
CA GLN A 362 0.87 -3.96 -24.17
C GLN A 362 2.10 -3.44 -24.92
N ASN A 363 2.69 -2.35 -24.43
CA ASN A 363 3.85 -1.73 -25.04
C ASN A 363 4.77 -1.12 -23.98
N LEU A 364 6.07 -1.16 -24.26
CA LEU A 364 7.14 -0.60 -23.45
C LEU A 364 8.02 0.29 -24.33
N ALA A 365 8.17 1.55 -23.94
CA ALA A 365 9.05 2.52 -24.58
C ALA A 365 10.17 2.88 -23.61
N LEU A 366 11.38 2.39 -23.90
CA LEU A 366 12.58 2.79 -23.20
C LEU A 366 12.92 4.24 -23.53
N GLN A 367 13.31 5.01 -22.52
CA GLN A 367 13.80 6.37 -22.70
C GLN A 367 15.34 6.33 -22.80
N PRO A 368 15.92 7.23 -23.63
CA PRO A 368 17.36 7.26 -23.88
C PRO A 368 18.20 7.72 -22.69
#